data_AF-A0A3B9PH51-F1
#
_entry.id   AF-A0A3B9PH51-F1
#
_cell.length_a   1.000
_cell.length_b   1.000
_cell.length_c   1.000
_cell.angle_alpha   90.00
_cell.angle_beta   90.00
_cell.angle_gamma   90.00
#
_symmetry.space_group_name_H-M   'P 1'
#
loop_
_entity.id
_entity.type
_entity.pdbx_description
1 polymer ?
#
loop_
_entity_poly.entity_id
_entity_poly.type
_entity_poly.pdbx_seq_one_letter_code
_entity_poly.pdbx_strand_id
1 'polypeptide(L)'
;RLMSRVMLIFALAPALAPMVGAGLLALAGWRSIFVFLAAFGSFLCWMIWRFLPETLETGARQRLHPLHLLRGYAGIFTHPAFMLLAVGIALNFNGFFVYVLSAPVFIIEHLGLGSGGFIWLFGPAVVGMMLGSVLSERVAGRWSQVRTVASGFVLMFLAVVLNLGVSG
;
A
#
# COMPACT_ATOMS: atom_id res chain seq x y z
N ARG A 1 5.40 -20.86 10.69
CA ARG A 1 4.46 -20.49 11.78
C ARG A 1 4.60 -19.03 12.20
N LEU A 2 5.81 -18.53 12.53
CA LEU A 2 6.08 -17.10 12.75
C LEU A 2 5.77 -16.23 11.52
N MET A 3 6.34 -16.57 10.35
CA MET A 3 6.07 -15.83 9.10
C MET A 3 4.58 -15.81 8.71
N SER A 4 3.83 -16.88 8.99
CA SER A 4 2.38 -16.93 8.75
C SER A 4 1.59 -16.02 9.68
N ARG A 5 2.01 -15.86 10.96
CA ARG A 5 1.41 -14.86 11.87
C ARG A 5 1.70 -13.43 11.43
N VAL A 6 2.93 -13.17 10.96
CA VAL A 6 3.31 -11.85 10.42
C VAL A 6 2.47 -11.53 9.18
N MET A 7 2.30 -12.49 8.25
CA MET A 7 1.45 -12.31 7.07
C MET A 7 -0.01 -12.01 7.44
N LEU A 8 -0.58 -12.68 8.47
CA LEU A 8 -1.93 -12.40 8.94
C LEU A 8 -2.10 -10.98 9.52
N ILE A 9 -1.06 -10.44 10.15
CA ILE A 9 -1.08 -9.05 10.67
C ILE A 9 -1.00 -8.05 9.50
N PHE A 10 -0.12 -8.30 8.52
CA PHE A 10 -0.02 -7.48 7.31
C PHE A 10 -1.32 -7.47 6.52
N ALA A 11 -2.03 -8.60 6.50
CA ALA A 11 -3.34 -8.76 5.90
C ALA A 11 -4.43 -7.90 6.57
N LEU A 12 -4.45 -7.87 7.91
CA LEU A 12 -5.45 -7.09 8.64
C LEU A 12 -5.16 -5.59 8.65
N ALA A 13 -3.89 -5.18 8.45
CA ALA A 13 -3.50 -3.77 8.57
C ALA A 13 -4.24 -2.81 7.62
N PRO A 14 -4.38 -3.09 6.31
CA PRO A 14 -5.16 -2.27 5.38
C PRO A 14 -6.66 -2.19 5.71
N ALA A 15 -7.22 -3.20 6.37
CA ALA A 15 -8.62 -3.17 6.80
C ALA A 15 -8.82 -2.30 8.05
N LEU A 16 -7.89 -2.37 9.00
CA LEU A 16 -7.96 -1.62 10.26
C LEU A 16 -7.61 -0.13 10.09
N ALA A 17 -6.68 0.19 9.20
CA ALA A 17 -6.18 1.55 9.05
C ALA A 17 -7.28 2.58 8.69
N PRO A 18 -8.20 2.34 7.72
CA PRO A 18 -9.31 3.24 7.42
C PRO A 18 -10.30 3.37 8.58
N MET A 19 -10.59 2.28 9.30
CA MET A 19 -11.55 2.29 10.41
C MET A 19 -11.04 3.16 11.57
N VAL A 20 -9.78 2.98 11.95
CA VAL A 20 -9.14 3.80 13.00
C VAL A 20 -8.98 5.25 12.54
N GLY A 21 -8.51 5.47 11.31
CA GLY A 21 -8.33 6.80 10.75
C GLY A 21 -9.63 7.60 10.66
N ALA A 22 -10.72 6.97 10.18
CA ALA A 22 -12.04 7.61 10.10
C ALA A 22 -12.60 7.93 11.51
N GLY A 23 -12.44 7.01 12.47
CA GLY A 23 -12.86 7.26 13.86
C GLY A 23 -12.10 8.43 14.50
N LEU A 24 -10.78 8.48 14.33
CA LEU A 24 -9.95 9.58 14.80
C LEU A 24 -10.34 10.92 14.16
N LEU A 25 -10.54 10.92 12.85
CA LEU A 25 -10.97 12.10 12.10
C LEU A 25 -12.32 12.63 12.60
N ALA A 26 -13.28 11.74 12.86
CA ALA A 26 -14.63 12.11 13.32
C ALA A 26 -14.64 12.64 14.77
N LEU A 27 -13.80 12.08 15.65
CA LEU A 27 -13.80 12.41 17.08
C LEU A 27 -12.96 13.65 17.41
N ALA A 28 -11.80 13.79 16.78
CA ALA A 28 -10.79 14.77 17.19
C ALA A 28 -10.11 15.46 15.99
N GLY A 29 -10.67 15.33 14.79
CA GLY A 29 -10.18 15.96 13.57
C GLY A 29 -8.86 15.35 13.07
N TRP A 30 -8.31 15.93 12.01
CA TRP A 30 -7.16 15.38 11.29
C TRP A 30 -5.87 15.36 12.12
N ARG A 31 -5.70 16.29 13.07
CA ARG A 31 -4.50 16.39 13.92
C ARG A 31 -4.33 15.15 14.81
N SER A 32 -5.44 14.54 15.21
CA SER A 32 -5.43 13.33 16.05
C SER A 32 -4.77 12.14 15.37
N ILE A 33 -4.87 12.04 14.03
CA ILE A 33 -4.24 10.98 13.22
C ILE A 33 -2.71 11.04 13.38
N PHE A 34 -2.13 12.25 13.29
CA PHE A 34 -0.70 12.46 13.44
C PHE A 34 -0.21 12.15 14.86
N VAL A 35 -0.96 12.60 15.88
CA VAL A 35 -0.63 12.31 17.28
C VAL A 35 -0.69 10.80 17.56
N PHE A 36 -1.72 10.13 17.05
CA PHE A 36 -1.87 8.67 17.17
C PHE A 36 -0.72 7.93 16.50
N LEU A 37 -0.36 8.29 15.25
CA LEU A 37 0.76 7.68 14.53
C LEU A 37 2.09 7.88 15.26
N ALA A 38 2.33 9.08 15.79
CA ALA A 38 3.53 9.39 16.56
C ALA A 38 3.59 8.54 17.84
N ALA A 39 2.51 8.49 18.62
CA ALA A 39 2.43 7.69 19.84
C ALA A 39 2.60 6.19 19.56
N PHE A 40 1.92 5.69 18.52
CA PHE A 40 2.02 4.28 18.11
C PHE A 40 3.43 3.93 17.62
N GLY A 41 4.08 4.80 16.83
CA GLY A 41 5.46 4.63 16.39
C GLY A 41 6.46 4.64 17.54
N SER A 42 6.32 5.57 18.49
CA SER A 42 7.14 5.60 19.71
C SER A 42 6.95 4.35 20.57
N PHE A 43 5.71 3.88 20.71
CA PHE A 43 5.41 2.65 21.42
C PHE A 43 6.05 1.42 20.76
N LEU A 44 5.97 1.29 19.43
CA LEU A 44 6.65 0.22 18.69
C LEU A 44 8.17 0.28 18.84
N CYS A 45 8.76 1.48 18.77
CA CYS A 45 10.19 1.68 18.96
C CYS A 45 10.62 1.22 20.36
N TRP A 46 9.86 1.59 21.40
CA TRP A 46 10.08 1.14 22.76
C TRP A 46 9.95 -0.38 22.90
N MET A 47 8.95 -1.00 22.28
CA MET A 47 8.80 -2.46 22.30
C MET A 47 9.98 -3.17 21.62
N ILE A 48 10.43 -2.69 20.47
CA ILE A 48 11.59 -3.25 19.77
C ILE A 48 12.83 -3.14 20.65
N TRP A 49 13.08 -1.95 21.21
CA TRP A 49 14.22 -1.72 22.09
C TRP A 49 14.22 -2.62 23.34
N ARG A 50 13.03 -2.91 23.90
CA ARG A 50 12.92 -3.69 25.13
C ARG A 50 12.87 -5.21 24.92
N PHE A 51 12.20 -5.67 23.87
CA PHE A 51 11.82 -7.08 23.70
C PHE A 51 12.48 -7.77 22.52
N LEU A 52 13.04 -7.04 21.55
CA LEU A 52 13.72 -7.67 20.41
C LEU A 52 15.17 -7.99 20.81
N PRO A 53 15.54 -9.25 21.04
CA PRO A 53 16.93 -9.61 21.29
C PRO A 53 17.74 -9.30 20.04
N GLU A 54 18.99 -8.89 20.21
CA GLU A 54 19.93 -8.73 19.10
C GLU A 54 20.09 -10.07 18.39
N THR A 55 19.49 -10.20 17.21
CA THR A 55 19.47 -11.46 16.45
C THR A 55 20.77 -11.70 15.68
N LEU A 56 21.63 -10.68 15.57
CA LEU A 56 22.89 -10.80 14.86
C LEU A 56 24.01 -11.26 15.80
N GLU A 57 24.53 -12.47 15.58
CA GLU A 57 25.71 -12.96 16.28
C GLU A 57 26.88 -11.98 16.09
N THR A 58 27.62 -11.68 17.16
CA THR A 58 28.74 -10.73 17.15
C THR A 58 29.81 -11.06 16.11
N GLY A 59 29.97 -12.33 15.74
CA GLY A 59 30.89 -12.81 14.69
C GLY A 59 30.35 -12.71 13.26
N ALA A 60 29.04 -12.60 13.07
CA ALA A 60 28.39 -12.46 11.76
C ALA A 60 28.25 -10.99 11.31
N ARG A 61 28.81 -10.05 12.09
CA ARG A 61 28.82 -8.61 11.78
C ARG A 61 29.62 -8.36 10.51
N GLN A 62 28.92 -8.27 9.38
CA GLN A 62 29.54 -7.93 8.11
C GLN A 62 29.99 -6.47 8.11
N ARG A 63 31.23 -6.25 7.67
CA ARG A 63 31.70 -4.90 7.36
C ARG A 63 30.88 -4.38 6.18
N LEU A 64 30.39 -3.15 6.28
CA LEU A 64 29.65 -2.49 5.20
C LEU A 64 30.58 -2.35 3.98
N HIS A 65 30.26 -3.08 2.92
CA HIS A 65 30.97 -3.02 1.63
C HIS A 65 30.08 -2.34 0.58
N PRO A 66 30.03 -1.00 0.55
CA PRO A 66 29.08 -0.25 -0.28
C PRO A 66 29.22 -0.56 -1.78
N LEU A 67 30.44 -0.80 -2.28
CA LEU A 67 30.66 -1.19 -3.69
C LEU A 67 30.03 -2.55 -4.05
N HIS A 68 30.12 -3.54 -3.15
CA HIS A 68 29.51 -4.85 -3.38
C HIS A 68 27.99 -4.77 -3.34
N LEU A 69 27.44 -3.99 -2.41
CA LEU A 69 26.01 -3.71 -2.35
C LEU A 69 25.53 -3.02 -3.62
N LEU A 70 26.21 -1.95 -4.07
CA LEU A 70 25.89 -1.23 -5.30
C LEU A 70 25.89 -2.15 -6.53
N ARG A 71 26.88 -3.05 -6.66
CA ARG A 71 26.91 -4.03 -7.76
C ARG A 71 25.77 -5.03 -7.69
N GLY A 72 25.41 -5.49 -6.49
CA GLY A 72 24.24 -6.36 -6.27
C GLY A 72 22.94 -5.67 -6.70
N TYR A 73 22.72 -4.43 -6.26
CA TYR A 73 21.56 -3.64 -6.66
C TYR A 73 21.54 -3.33 -8.16
N ALA A 74 22.69 -2.99 -8.75
CA ALA A 74 22.81 -2.78 -10.19
C ALA A 74 22.42 -4.04 -10.98
N GLY A 75 22.79 -5.23 -10.50
CA GLY A 75 22.36 -6.50 -11.08
C GLY A 75 20.84 -6.68 -11.11
N ILE A 76 20.11 -6.16 -10.12
CA ILE A 76 18.64 -6.22 -10.11
C ILE A 76 18.04 -5.42 -11.28
N PHE A 77 18.59 -4.24 -11.58
CA PHE A 77 18.15 -3.42 -12.72
C PHE A 77 18.40 -4.10 -14.08
N THR A 78 19.33 -5.05 -14.14
CA THR A 78 19.61 -5.81 -15.37
C THR A 78 18.64 -6.96 -15.61
N HIS A 79 17.75 -7.28 -14.66
CA HIS A 79 16.80 -8.39 -14.81
C HIS A 79 15.45 -7.90 -15.40
N PRO A 80 15.16 -8.14 -16.69
CA PRO A 80 14.01 -7.54 -17.37
C PRO A 80 12.66 -7.94 -16.75
N ALA A 81 12.50 -9.19 -16.30
CA ALA A 81 11.26 -9.61 -15.65
C ALA A 81 11.00 -8.88 -14.32
N PHE A 82 12.05 -8.54 -13.58
CA PHE A 82 11.92 -7.76 -12.34
C PHE A 82 11.54 -6.32 -12.68
N MET A 83 12.22 -5.72 -13.66
CA MET A 83 11.92 -4.36 -14.11
C MET A 83 10.49 -4.22 -14.64
N LEU A 84 9.99 -5.20 -15.40
CA LEU A 84 8.59 -5.24 -15.86
C LEU A 84 7.60 -5.24 -14.68
N LEU A 85 7.84 -6.06 -13.66
CA LEU A 85 6.99 -6.09 -12.46
C LEU A 85 7.08 -4.78 -11.67
N ALA A 86 8.30 -4.26 -11.48
CA ALA A 86 8.55 -3.03 -10.74
C ALA A 86 7.91 -1.82 -11.43
N VAL A 87 8.08 -1.67 -12.75
CA VAL A 87 7.46 -0.61 -13.56
C VAL A 87 5.94 -0.78 -13.58
N GLY A 88 5.44 -2.01 -13.71
CA GLY A 88 4.00 -2.27 -13.63
C GLY A 88 3.38 -1.78 -12.32
N ILE A 89 4.02 -2.08 -11.19
CA ILE A 89 3.58 -1.60 -9.87
C ILE A 89 3.73 -0.08 -9.77
N ALA A 90 4.85 0.49 -10.23
CA ALA A 90 5.09 1.92 -10.18
C ALA A 90 4.07 2.73 -10.98
N LEU A 91 3.76 2.30 -12.22
CA LEU A 91 2.75 2.94 -13.06
C LEU A 91 1.36 2.82 -12.46
N ASN A 92 1.04 1.66 -11.88
CA ASN A 92 -0.22 1.45 -11.17
C ASN A 92 -0.40 2.43 -10.01
N PHE A 93 0.62 2.53 -9.16
CA PHE A 93 0.62 3.44 -8.02
C PHE A 93 0.62 4.91 -8.44
N ASN A 94 1.33 5.25 -9.52
CA ASN A 94 1.35 6.59 -10.08
C ASN A 94 -0.04 7.00 -10.58
N GLY A 95 -0.75 6.12 -11.31
CA GLY A 95 -2.12 6.38 -11.75
C GLY A 95 -3.07 6.68 -10.59
N PHE A 96 -2.96 5.91 -9.50
CA PHE A 96 -3.72 6.19 -8.28
C PHE A 96 -3.33 7.56 -7.68
N PHE A 97 -2.05 7.89 -7.57
CA PHE A 97 -1.60 9.18 -7.04
C PHE A 97 -2.03 10.38 -7.89
N VAL A 98 -1.97 10.28 -9.21
CA VAL A 98 -2.45 11.33 -10.13
C VAL A 98 -3.94 11.59 -9.88
N TYR A 99 -4.71 10.53 -9.71
CA TYR A 99 -6.13 10.63 -9.34
C TYR A 99 -6.32 11.31 -7.97
N VAL A 100 -5.57 10.91 -6.94
CA VAL A 100 -5.64 11.51 -5.60
C VAL A 100 -5.32 13.01 -5.63
N LEU A 101 -4.28 13.40 -6.36
CA LEU A 101 -3.86 14.79 -6.48
C LEU A 101 -4.86 15.65 -7.27
N SER A 102 -5.48 15.06 -8.30
CA SER A 102 -6.47 15.76 -9.14
C SER A 102 -7.85 15.86 -8.50
N ALA A 103 -8.18 14.96 -7.57
CA ALA A 103 -9.52 14.85 -6.99
C ALA A 103 -10.06 16.16 -6.35
N PRO A 104 -9.32 16.92 -5.53
CA PRO A 104 -9.83 18.15 -4.93
C PRO A 104 -10.19 19.22 -5.97
N VAL A 105 -9.32 19.43 -6.98
CA VAL A 105 -9.54 20.40 -8.07
C VAL A 105 -10.74 19.98 -8.91
N PHE A 106 -10.87 18.69 -9.22
CA PHE A 106 -11.98 18.21 -10.03
C PHE A 106 -13.33 18.33 -9.29
N ILE A 107 -13.36 18.03 -7.99
CA ILE A 107 -14.59 18.05 -7.18
C ILE A 107 -15.00 19.49 -6.85
N ILE A 108 -14.06 20.31 -6.39
CA ILE A 108 -14.35 21.64 -5.86
C ILE A 108 -14.44 22.67 -7.00
N GLU A 109 -13.51 22.64 -7.96
CA GLU A 109 -13.43 23.66 -9.01
C GLU A 109 -14.25 23.30 -10.26
N HIS A 110 -14.21 22.03 -10.71
CA HIS A 110 -14.88 21.64 -11.96
C HIS A 110 -16.32 21.20 -11.76
N LEU A 111 -16.59 20.37 -10.75
CA LEU A 111 -17.92 19.84 -10.46
C LEU A 111 -18.73 20.75 -9.53
N GLY A 112 -18.12 21.76 -8.91
CA GLY A 112 -18.77 22.67 -7.97
C GLY A 112 -19.35 21.98 -6.73
N LEU A 113 -18.90 20.76 -6.45
CA LEU A 113 -19.36 19.97 -5.31
C LEU A 113 -18.61 20.42 -4.06
N GLY A 114 -19.35 20.65 -2.97
CA GLY A 114 -18.77 20.98 -1.67
C GLY A 114 -17.87 19.87 -1.12
N SER A 115 -17.27 20.11 0.05
CA SER A 115 -16.35 19.17 0.72
C SER A 115 -16.90 17.74 0.92
N GLY A 116 -18.23 17.56 0.95
CA GLY A 116 -18.88 16.25 0.99
C GLY A 116 -18.75 15.41 -0.29
N GLY A 117 -18.46 16.04 -1.44
CA GLY A 117 -18.27 15.34 -2.72
C GLY A 117 -17.02 14.45 -2.75
N PHE A 118 -16.04 14.72 -1.88
CA PHE A 118 -14.79 13.96 -1.81
C PHE A 118 -15.02 12.47 -1.52
N ILE A 119 -16.00 12.13 -0.69
CA ILE A 119 -16.35 10.73 -0.38
C ILE A 119 -16.88 9.99 -1.61
N TRP A 120 -17.59 10.65 -2.52
CA TRP A 120 -18.15 10.01 -3.71
C TRP A 120 -17.07 9.58 -4.71
N LEU A 121 -15.98 10.34 -4.81
CA LEU A 121 -14.84 10.00 -5.65
C LEU A 121 -13.94 9.01 -4.89
N PHE A 122 -13.50 9.37 -3.69
CA PHE A 122 -12.46 8.64 -2.96
C PHE A 122 -12.96 7.39 -2.24
N GLY A 123 -14.22 7.37 -1.82
CA GLY A 123 -14.82 6.24 -1.09
C GLY A 123 -14.78 4.93 -1.87
N PRO A 124 -15.25 4.88 -3.13
CA PRO A 124 -15.13 3.68 -3.97
C PRO A 124 -13.69 3.19 -4.14
N ALA A 125 -12.72 4.10 -4.26
CA ALA A 125 -11.31 3.73 -4.38
C ALA A 125 -10.77 3.08 -3.09
N VAL A 126 -11.13 3.63 -1.93
CA VAL A 126 -10.78 3.05 -0.61
C VAL A 126 -11.43 1.67 -0.44
N VAL A 127 -12.73 1.55 -0.75
CA VAL A 127 -13.44 0.26 -0.67
C VAL A 127 -12.83 -0.77 -1.62
N GLY A 128 -12.51 -0.36 -2.85
CA GLY A 128 -11.84 -1.22 -3.84
C GLY A 128 -10.48 -1.71 -3.37
N MET A 129 -9.65 -0.84 -2.79
CA MET A 129 -8.37 -1.24 -2.19
C MET A 129 -8.55 -2.21 -1.01
N MET A 130 -9.52 -1.96 -0.12
CA MET A 130 -9.81 -2.86 1.00
C MET A 130 -10.25 -4.25 0.52
N LEU A 131 -11.20 -4.31 -0.44
CA LEU A 131 -11.65 -5.56 -1.04
C LEU A 131 -10.52 -6.28 -1.77
N GLY A 132 -9.68 -5.53 -2.49
CA GLY A 132 -8.50 -6.06 -3.17
C GLY A 132 -7.49 -6.69 -2.20
N SER A 133 -7.23 -6.06 -1.05
CA SER A 133 -6.36 -6.62 0.00
C SER A 133 -6.93 -7.93 0.53
N VAL A 134 -8.20 -7.94 0.94
CA VAL A 134 -8.87 -9.13 1.46
C VAL A 134 -8.87 -10.27 0.43
N LEU A 135 -9.10 -9.96 -0.84
CA LEU A 135 -9.08 -10.96 -1.91
C LEU A 135 -7.66 -11.47 -2.16
N SER A 136 -6.67 -10.58 -2.22
CA SER A 136 -5.26 -10.93 -2.39
C SER A 136 -4.79 -11.87 -1.28
N GLU A 137 -5.17 -11.62 -0.03
CA GLU A 137 -4.85 -12.46 1.12
C GLU A 137 -5.52 -13.83 1.06
N ARG A 138 -6.80 -13.89 0.67
CA ARG A 138 -7.51 -15.17 0.51
C ARG A 138 -6.88 -16.05 -0.58
N VAL A 139 -6.26 -15.41 -1.57
CA VAL A 139 -5.59 -16.06 -2.69
C VAL A 139 -4.10 -16.33 -2.40
N ALA A 140 -3.49 -15.59 -1.46
CA ALA A 140 -2.11 -15.73 -1.02
C ALA A 140 -1.90 -17.09 -0.34
N GLY A 141 -1.34 -18.04 -1.10
CA GLY A 141 -1.14 -19.43 -0.69
C GLY A 141 -1.84 -20.44 -1.58
N ARG A 142 -2.77 -20.00 -2.44
CA ARG A 142 -3.40 -20.85 -3.47
C ARG A 142 -2.88 -20.55 -4.88
N TRP A 143 -2.54 -19.30 -5.19
CA TRP A 143 -2.05 -18.91 -6.51
C TRP A 143 -0.58 -18.49 -6.48
N SER A 144 0.10 -18.62 -7.62
CA SER A 144 1.44 -18.07 -7.80
C SER A 144 1.39 -16.54 -7.86
N GLN A 145 2.47 -15.89 -7.43
CA GLN A 145 2.57 -14.43 -7.40
C GLN A 145 2.28 -13.79 -8.76
N VAL A 146 2.79 -14.40 -9.83
CA VAL A 146 2.57 -13.95 -11.22
C VAL A 146 1.08 -14.00 -11.57
N ARG A 147 0.36 -15.05 -11.16
CA ARG A 147 -1.07 -15.20 -11.45
C ARG A 147 -1.92 -14.18 -10.71
N THR A 148 -1.60 -13.90 -9.44
CA THR A 148 -2.30 -12.88 -8.64
C THR A 148 -2.13 -11.49 -9.27
N VAL A 149 -0.90 -11.13 -9.62
CA VAL A 149 -0.61 -9.84 -10.27
C VAL A 149 -1.29 -9.74 -11.63
N ALA A 150 -1.21 -10.77 -12.47
CA ALA A 150 -1.86 -10.79 -13.78
C ALA A 150 -3.39 -10.64 -13.68
N SER A 151 -4.04 -11.33 -12.73
CA SER A 151 -5.48 -11.17 -12.51
C SER A 151 -5.87 -9.77 -12.09
N GLY A 152 -5.05 -9.11 -11.27
CA GLY A 152 -5.24 -7.71 -10.88
C GLY A 152 -5.20 -6.78 -12.10
N PHE A 153 -4.18 -6.93 -12.95
CA PHE A 153 -4.07 -6.13 -14.18
C PHE A 153 -5.23 -6.37 -15.16
N VAL A 154 -5.67 -7.62 -15.32
CA VAL A 154 -6.84 -7.93 -16.16
C VAL A 154 -8.10 -7.26 -15.62
N LEU A 155 -8.34 -7.33 -14.31
CA LEU A 155 -9.50 -6.71 -13.68
C LEU A 155 -9.48 -5.17 -13.84
N MET A 156 -8.32 -4.55 -13.69
CA MET A 156 -8.16 -3.11 -13.92
C MET A 156 -8.39 -2.74 -15.39
N PHE A 157 -7.86 -3.53 -16.33
CA PHE A 157 -8.07 -3.30 -17.76
C PHE A 157 -9.56 -3.40 -18.13
N LEU A 158 -10.26 -4.42 -17.64
CA LEU A 158 -11.71 -4.57 -17.84
C LEU A 158 -12.49 -3.39 -17.26
N ALA A 159 -12.11 -2.91 -16.07
CA ALA A 159 -12.73 -1.73 -15.46
C ALA A 159 -12.56 -0.47 -16.31
N VAL A 160 -11.37 -0.26 -16.90
CA VAL A 160 -11.12 0.86 -17.82
C VAL A 160 -11.98 0.74 -19.08
N VAL A 161 -12.02 -0.44 -19.71
CA VAL A 161 -12.83 -0.66 -20.93
C VAL A 161 -14.32 -0.42 -20.66
N LEU A 162 -14.84 -0.93 -19.53
CA LEU A 162 -16.22 -0.69 -19.11
C LEU A 162 -16.48 0.81 -18.87
N ASN A 163 -15.56 1.50 -18.20
CA ASN A 163 -15.71 2.93 -17.92
C ASN A 163 -15.76 3.76 -19.22
N LEU A 164 -14.88 3.45 -20.19
CA LEU A 164 -14.90 4.08 -21.51
C LEU A 164 -16.18 3.78 -22.28
N GLY A 165 -16.71 2.56 -22.21
CA GLY A 165 -17.95 2.17 -22.89
C GLY A 165 -19.22 2.76 -22.26
N VAL A 166 -19.17 3.20 -20.99
CA VAL A 166 -20.28 3.91 -20.32
C VAL A 166 -20.17 5.42 -20.52
N SER A 167 -18.95 5.94 -20.70
CA SER A 167 -18.68 7.38 -20.80
C SER A 167 -18.61 7.91 -22.25
N GLY A 168 -18.58 7.03 -23.24
CA GLY A 168 -18.65 7.36 -24.68
C GLY A 168 -20.03 7.11 -25.25
#